data_AF-A0A3M1H6S9-F1
#
_entry.id   AF-A0A3M1H6S9-F1
#
_cell.length_a   1.000
_cell.length_b   1.000
_cell.length_c   1.000
_cell.angle_alpha   90.00
_cell.angle_beta   90.00
_cell.angle_gamma   90.00
#
_symmetry.space_group_name_H-M   'P 1'
#
loop_
_entity.id
_entity.type
_entity.pdbx_description
1 polymer ?
#
loop_
_entity_poly.entity_id
_entity_poly.type
_entity_poly.pdbx_seq_one_letter_code
_entity_poly.pdbx_strand_id
1 'polypeptide(L)'
;MNEYLSQRLDRFRRQMAEMELDGFLVTQPENRRYLSGFTGSAGVLVITPERHALATDSRYYEQVRQECPEWELVEAGYSFTDRMLEILRDLGLGGCRVGFEAAQVSVSSLLAWERALQGRVVLVHTEGFVEHLRMQKDAEELRRIRAAASLADAAYEHLLTRLRPGMTEREAAWELESYMRTHGASGVSFEVIVAAGPNAAKPHAVPTDRPIQA
;
A
#
# COMPACT_ATOMS: atom_id res chain seq x y z
N MET A 1 -0.89 -19.64 -5.31
CA MET A 1 -1.04 -18.24 -4.88
C MET A 1 -2.36 -18.15 -4.20
N ASN A 2 -2.55 -17.28 -3.20
CA ASN A 2 -3.88 -17.13 -2.62
C ASN A 2 -4.88 -16.77 -3.75
N GLU A 3 -6.05 -17.40 -3.75
CA GLU A 3 -7.03 -17.29 -4.85
C GLU A 3 -7.35 -15.83 -5.19
N TYR A 4 -7.51 -14.98 -4.17
CA TYR A 4 -7.77 -13.55 -4.38
C TYR A 4 -6.61 -12.81 -5.05
N LEU A 5 -5.35 -13.13 -4.72
CA LEU A 5 -4.17 -12.52 -5.35
C LEU A 5 -4.09 -12.91 -6.82
N SER A 6 -4.38 -14.18 -7.15
CA SER A 6 -4.45 -14.63 -8.53
C SER A 6 -5.48 -13.86 -9.33
N GLN A 7 -6.71 -13.75 -8.81
CA GLN A 7 -7.78 -13.01 -9.47
C GLN A 7 -7.46 -11.53 -9.66
N ARG A 8 -6.72 -10.90 -8.72
CA ARG A 8 -6.25 -9.52 -8.83
C ARG A 8 -5.23 -9.38 -9.96
N LEU A 9 -4.24 -10.28 -10.04
CA LEU A 9 -3.26 -10.29 -11.11
C LEU A 9 -3.90 -10.56 -12.48
N ASP A 10 -4.91 -11.43 -12.57
CA ASP A 10 -5.63 -11.68 -13.82
C ASP A 10 -6.38 -10.45 -14.30
N ARG A 11 -7.05 -9.72 -13.39
CA ARG A 11 -7.68 -8.43 -13.73
C ARG A 11 -6.65 -7.40 -14.17
N PHE A 12 -5.53 -7.31 -13.46
CA PHE A 12 -4.43 -6.40 -13.78
C PHE A 12 -3.85 -6.67 -15.17
N ARG A 13 -3.60 -7.94 -15.52
CA ARG A 13 -3.09 -8.34 -16.84
C ARG A 13 -4.08 -8.10 -17.98
N ARG A 14 -5.39 -8.26 -17.73
CA ARG A 14 -6.41 -7.86 -18.73
C ARG A 14 -6.33 -6.36 -19.04
N GLN A 15 -6.21 -5.53 -18.01
CA GLN A 15 -6.06 -4.08 -18.19
C GLN A 15 -4.71 -3.72 -18.88
N MET A 16 -3.65 -4.49 -18.65
CA MET A 16 -2.38 -4.31 -19.38
C MET A 16 -2.57 -4.59 -20.87
N ALA A 17 -3.27 -5.68 -21.21
CA ALA A 17 -3.56 -6.04 -22.59
C ALA A 17 -4.41 -4.98 -23.30
N GLU A 18 -5.41 -4.41 -22.63
CA GLU A 18 -6.24 -3.32 -23.16
C GLU A 18 -5.43 -2.05 -23.49
N MET A 19 -4.32 -1.82 -22.78
CA MET A 19 -3.42 -0.68 -23.00
C MET A 19 -2.19 -1.01 -23.86
N GLU A 20 -2.13 -2.23 -24.40
CA GLU A 20 -1.00 -2.75 -25.19
C GLU A 20 0.34 -2.56 -24.43
N LEU A 21 0.35 -2.99 -23.15
CA LEU A 21 1.53 -2.96 -22.29
C LEU A 21 2.14 -4.36 -22.19
N ASP A 22 3.44 -4.44 -22.44
CA ASP A 22 4.22 -5.67 -22.32
C ASP A 22 4.72 -5.91 -20.89
N GLY A 23 4.78 -4.84 -20.09
CA GLY A 23 5.21 -4.89 -18.71
C GLY A 23 4.64 -3.74 -17.88
N PHE A 24 4.74 -3.86 -16.57
CA PHE A 24 4.31 -2.81 -15.66
C PHE A 24 5.19 -2.74 -14.41
N LEU A 25 5.51 -1.51 -14.00
CA LEU A 25 6.23 -1.19 -12.76
C LEU A 25 5.26 -0.67 -11.70
N VAL A 26 5.08 -1.44 -10.63
CA VAL A 26 4.28 -1.04 -9.46
C VAL A 26 5.23 -0.62 -8.35
N THR A 27 5.24 0.66 -8.02
CA THR A 27 6.13 1.27 -7.02
C THR A 27 5.40 1.72 -5.77
N GLN A 28 4.11 2.03 -5.88
CA GLN A 28 3.29 2.47 -4.77
C GLN A 28 3.13 1.34 -3.72
N PRO A 29 3.41 1.60 -2.43
CA PRO A 29 3.34 0.58 -1.38
C PRO A 29 1.99 -0.13 -1.27
N GLU A 30 0.88 0.60 -1.37
CA GLU A 30 -0.46 0.02 -1.25
C GLU A 30 -0.78 -0.91 -2.44
N ASN A 31 -0.36 -0.54 -3.65
CA ASN A 31 -0.58 -1.32 -4.86
C ASN A 31 0.33 -2.55 -4.89
N ARG A 32 1.57 -2.39 -4.43
CA ARG A 32 2.48 -3.52 -4.19
C ARG A 32 1.85 -4.54 -3.25
N ARG A 33 1.39 -4.09 -2.08
CA ARG A 33 0.71 -4.96 -1.11
C ARG A 33 -0.57 -5.58 -1.66
N TYR A 34 -1.36 -4.83 -2.42
CA TYR A 34 -2.61 -5.30 -3.00
C TYR A 34 -2.39 -6.44 -4.00
N LEU A 35 -1.39 -6.33 -4.87
CA LEU A 35 -1.13 -7.30 -5.94
C LEU A 35 -0.30 -8.50 -5.48
N SER A 36 0.67 -8.32 -4.58
CA SER A 36 1.56 -9.40 -4.16
C SER A 36 1.28 -9.96 -2.76
N GLY A 37 0.63 -9.18 -1.89
CA GLY A 37 0.53 -9.48 -0.46
C GLY A 37 1.76 -9.06 0.37
N PHE A 38 2.83 -8.59 -0.28
CA PHE A 38 4.05 -8.17 0.39
C PHE A 38 3.83 -6.99 1.34
N THR A 39 4.32 -7.11 2.57
CA THR A 39 4.13 -6.09 3.62
C THR A 39 5.36 -5.20 3.84
N GLY A 40 6.47 -5.47 3.16
CA GLY A 40 7.71 -4.71 3.29
C GLY A 40 7.63 -3.29 2.70
N SER A 41 8.47 -2.41 3.23
CA SER A 41 8.42 -0.98 2.91
C SER A 41 9.14 -0.60 1.61
N ALA A 42 10.03 -1.47 1.10
CA ALA A 42 10.78 -1.22 -0.14
C ALA A 42 10.63 -2.36 -1.14
N GLY A 43 10.50 -2.00 -2.42
CA GLY A 43 10.46 -2.93 -3.55
C GLY A 43 9.58 -2.44 -4.70
N VAL A 44 9.88 -2.93 -5.90
CA VAL A 44 9.15 -2.66 -7.14
C VAL A 44 8.62 -3.99 -7.67
N LEU A 45 7.32 -4.08 -7.94
CA LEU A 45 6.80 -5.21 -8.70
C LEU A 45 7.04 -4.97 -10.18
N VAL A 46 7.56 -5.97 -10.86
CA VAL A 46 7.66 -6.00 -12.32
C VAL A 46 6.74 -7.11 -12.80
N ILE A 47 5.65 -6.75 -13.46
CA ILE A 47 4.62 -7.68 -13.92
C ILE A 47 4.64 -7.70 -15.45
N THR A 48 4.69 -8.88 -16.03
CA THR A 48 4.50 -9.12 -17.47
C THR A 48 3.23 -9.96 -17.68
N PRO A 49 2.78 -10.19 -18.93
CA PRO A 49 1.64 -11.06 -19.20
C PRO A 49 1.84 -12.48 -18.63
N GLU A 50 3.07 -12.97 -18.56
CA GLU A 50 3.39 -14.32 -18.08
C GLU A 50 4.06 -14.33 -16.70
N ARG A 51 4.93 -13.36 -16.40
CA ARG A 51 5.78 -13.34 -15.19
C ARG A 51 5.33 -12.29 -14.17
N HIS A 52 5.74 -12.48 -12.93
CA HIS A 52 5.57 -11.52 -11.85
C HIS A 52 6.77 -11.61 -10.91
N ALA A 53 7.52 -10.51 -10.83
CA ALA A 53 8.76 -10.42 -10.07
C ALA A 53 8.67 -9.29 -9.04
N LEU A 54 9.33 -9.47 -7.90
CA LEU A 54 9.47 -8.46 -6.86
C LEU A 54 10.95 -8.13 -6.70
N ALA A 55 11.32 -6.96 -7.22
CA ALA A 55 12.66 -6.42 -7.13
C ALA A 55 12.81 -5.63 -5.83
N THR A 56 13.67 -6.07 -4.93
CA THR A 56 13.87 -5.43 -3.62
C THR A 56 15.32 -5.52 -3.15
N ASP A 57 15.62 -4.99 -1.97
CA ASP A 57 16.95 -5.02 -1.36
C ASP A 57 17.06 -6.11 -0.28
N SER A 58 18.29 -6.36 0.18
CA SER A 58 18.63 -7.49 1.06
C SER A 58 17.90 -7.51 2.39
N ARG A 59 17.35 -6.39 2.85
CA ARG A 59 16.52 -6.34 4.08
C ARG A 59 15.26 -7.17 3.95
N TYR A 60 14.79 -7.40 2.73
CA TYR A 60 13.48 -7.98 2.45
C TYR A 60 13.52 -9.35 1.76
N TYR A 61 14.69 -9.89 1.39
CA TYR A 61 14.77 -11.16 0.63
C TYR A 61 14.05 -12.32 1.32
N GLU A 62 14.31 -12.53 2.62
CA GLU A 62 13.63 -13.57 3.39
C GLU A 62 12.14 -13.30 3.54
N GLN A 63 11.77 -12.03 3.72
CA GLN A 63 10.36 -11.64 3.81
C GLN A 63 9.61 -11.92 2.50
N VAL A 64 10.22 -11.64 1.34
CA VAL A 64 9.64 -11.97 0.03
C VAL A 64 9.45 -13.48 -0.11
N ARG A 65 10.45 -14.29 0.26
CA ARG A 65 10.35 -15.76 0.21
C ARG A 65 9.20 -16.30 1.07
N GLN A 66 8.92 -15.64 2.21
CA GLN A 66 7.87 -16.05 3.13
C GLN A 66 6.47 -15.55 2.72
N GLU A 67 6.35 -14.27 2.38
CA GLU A 67 5.06 -13.64 2.09
C GLU A 67 4.61 -13.79 0.65
N CYS A 68 5.56 -13.92 -0.29
CA CYS A 68 5.34 -13.92 -1.74
C CYS A 68 6.08 -15.09 -2.42
N PRO A 69 5.92 -16.35 -1.98
CA PRO A 69 6.73 -17.49 -2.46
C PRO A 69 6.60 -17.78 -3.97
N GLU A 70 5.56 -17.24 -4.62
CA GLU A 70 5.34 -17.40 -6.06
C GLU A 70 5.86 -16.24 -6.90
N TRP A 71 6.22 -15.14 -6.26
CA TRP A 71 6.87 -14.02 -6.94
C TRP A 71 8.35 -14.34 -7.14
N GLU A 72 8.85 -14.09 -8.34
CA GLU A 72 10.27 -14.16 -8.62
C GLU A 72 11.01 -13.06 -7.83
N LEU A 73 11.82 -13.44 -6.85
CA LEU A 73 12.66 -12.49 -6.13
C LEU A 73 13.78 -12.00 -7.04
N VAL A 74 13.80 -10.69 -7.28
CA VAL A 74 14.89 -10.01 -7.99
C VAL A 74 15.71 -9.21 -6.99
N GLU A 75 16.99 -9.57 -6.86
CA GLU A 75 17.93 -8.92 -5.94
C GLU A 75 18.41 -7.58 -6.51
N ALA A 76 17.63 -6.51 -6.32
CA ALA A 76 17.93 -5.20 -6.89
C ALA A 76 19.11 -4.48 -6.22
N GLY A 77 19.56 -4.95 -5.05
CA GLY A 77 20.57 -4.26 -4.24
C GLY A 77 20.03 -2.93 -3.71
N TYR A 78 20.91 -1.93 -3.53
CA TYR A 78 20.52 -0.65 -2.92
C TYR A 78 19.66 0.25 -3.83
N SER A 79 19.77 0.10 -5.16
CA SER A 79 19.09 0.96 -6.13
C SER A 79 18.50 0.13 -7.26
N PHE A 80 17.17 0.04 -7.27
CA PHE A 80 16.45 -0.53 -8.42
C PHE A 80 16.79 0.21 -9.71
N THR A 81 16.91 1.53 -9.66
CA THR A 81 17.21 2.37 -10.82
C THR A 81 18.55 1.99 -11.46
N ASP A 82 19.58 1.71 -10.67
CA ASP A 82 20.93 1.41 -11.18
C ASP A 82 20.97 0.09 -11.94
N ARG A 83 20.12 -0.86 -11.53
CA ARG A 83 19.98 -2.18 -12.17
C ARG A 83 18.77 -2.29 -13.11
N MET A 84 18.02 -1.22 -13.29
CA MET A 84 16.71 -1.24 -13.95
C MET A 84 16.79 -1.84 -15.35
N LEU A 85 17.76 -1.41 -16.17
CA LEU A 85 17.91 -1.92 -17.54
C LEU A 85 18.24 -3.42 -17.57
N GLU A 86 19.12 -3.88 -16.69
CA GLU A 86 19.47 -5.30 -16.56
C GLU A 86 18.24 -6.12 -16.16
N ILE A 87 17.55 -5.70 -15.09
CA ILE A 87 16.35 -6.37 -14.57
C ILE A 87 15.26 -6.46 -15.63
N LEU A 88 14.93 -5.34 -16.30
CA LEU A 88 13.89 -5.34 -17.31
C LEU A 88 14.26 -6.19 -18.53
N ARG A 89 15.52 -6.17 -18.96
CA ARG A 89 15.99 -7.04 -20.05
C ARG A 89 15.88 -8.52 -19.67
N ASP A 90 16.28 -8.91 -18.47
CA ASP A 90 16.25 -10.29 -18.00
C ASP A 90 14.80 -10.79 -17.79
N LEU A 91 13.88 -9.86 -17.56
CA LEU A 91 12.43 -10.10 -17.57
C LEU A 91 11.80 -10.08 -18.98
N GLY A 92 12.60 -9.87 -20.03
CA GLY A 92 12.14 -9.90 -21.43
C GLY A 92 11.52 -8.60 -21.93
N LEU A 93 11.68 -7.49 -21.21
CA LEU A 93 11.07 -6.19 -21.51
C LEU A 93 11.98 -5.25 -22.32
N GLY A 94 13.05 -5.77 -22.91
CA GLY A 94 13.93 -5.00 -23.79
C GLY A 94 13.23 -4.63 -25.10
N GLY A 95 13.09 -3.34 -25.38
CA GLY A 95 12.39 -2.78 -26.53
C GLY A 95 10.87 -2.65 -26.34
N CYS A 96 10.38 -2.98 -25.15
CA CYS A 96 8.95 -3.10 -24.86
C CYS A 96 8.32 -1.82 -24.30
N ARG A 97 6.98 -1.80 -24.26
CA ARG A 97 6.16 -0.77 -23.62
C ARG A 97 5.88 -1.17 -22.18
N VAL A 98 6.41 -0.40 -21.23
CA VAL A 98 6.31 -0.67 -19.80
C VAL A 98 5.54 0.43 -19.11
N GLY A 99 4.36 0.10 -18.58
CA GLY A 99 3.53 1.00 -17.80
C GLY A 99 4.13 1.31 -16.44
N PHE A 100 3.83 2.48 -15.89
CA PHE A 100 4.18 2.82 -14.50
C PHE A 100 3.16 3.78 -13.88
N GLU A 101 3.18 3.86 -12.54
CA GLU A 101 2.26 4.66 -11.73
C GLU A 101 2.68 6.14 -11.72
N ALA A 102 2.30 6.89 -12.76
CA ALA A 102 2.77 8.26 -12.98
C ALA A 102 2.36 9.24 -11.86
N ALA A 103 1.22 9.00 -11.19
CA ALA A 103 0.78 9.79 -10.05
C ALA A 103 1.67 9.65 -8.80
N GLN A 104 2.54 8.63 -8.74
CA GLN A 104 3.35 8.28 -7.57
C GLN A 104 4.85 8.43 -7.81
N VAL A 105 5.26 8.36 -9.07
CA VAL A 105 6.66 8.51 -9.46
C VAL A 105 7.00 9.99 -9.58
N SER A 106 7.95 10.45 -8.76
CA SER A 106 8.43 11.82 -8.84
C SER A 106 9.10 12.08 -10.21
N VAL A 107 9.04 13.32 -10.68
CA VAL A 107 9.76 13.74 -11.91
C VAL A 107 11.25 13.41 -11.83
N SER A 108 11.87 13.55 -10.66
CA SER A 108 13.29 13.21 -10.45
C SER A 108 13.55 11.71 -10.68
N SER A 109 12.67 10.85 -10.15
CA SER A 109 12.75 9.40 -10.34
C SER A 109 12.55 9.02 -11.80
N LEU A 110 11.56 9.60 -12.48
CA LEU A 110 11.32 9.36 -13.90
C LEU A 110 12.55 9.72 -14.76
N LEU A 111 13.12 10.92 -14.56
CA LEU A 111 14.33 11.34 -15.29
C LEU A 111 15.53 10.43 -15.01
N ALA A 112 15.62 9.83 -13.82
CA ALA A 112 16.66 8.86 -13.51
C ALA A 112 16.41 7.52 -14.23
N TRP A 113 15.15 7.07 -14.30
CA TRP A 113 14.77 5.86 -15.03
C TRP A 113 15.01 6.00 -16.53
N GLU A 114 14.62 7.11 -17.16
CA GLU A 114 14.86 7.36 -18.58
C GLU A 114 16.36 7.32 -18.92
N ARG A 115 17.20 7.91 -18.06
CA ARG A 115 18.66 7.85 -18.19
C ARG A 115 19.20 6.43 -18.04
N ALA A 116 18.71 5.67 -17.06
CA ALA A 116 19.13 4.28 -16.83
C ALA A 116 18.71 3.36 -17.98
N LEU A 117 17.53 3.57 -18.57
CA LEU A 117 16.98 2.75 -19.64
C LEU A 117 17.56 3.07 -21.02
N GLN A 118 18.11 4.28 -21.23
CA GLN A 118 18.78 4.67 -22.48
C GLN A 118 17.89 4.45 -23.73
N GLY A 119 16.58 4.66 -23.60
CA GLY A 119 15.61 4.42 -24.68
C GLY A 119 15.42 2.95 -25.08
N ARG A 120 15.96 1.99 -24.30
CA ARG A 120 15.79 0.56 -24.53
C ARG A 120 14.42 0.05 -24.07
N VAL A 121 13.65 0.85 -23.36
CA VAL A 121 12.29 0.54 -22.89
C VAL A 121 11.47 1.81 -23.04
N VAL A 122 10.25 1.68 -23.55
CA VAL A 122 9.31 2.79 -23.67
C VAL A 122 8.47 2.86 -22.40
N LEU A 123 8.71 3.86 -21.56
CA LEU A 123 7.89 4.09 -20.37
C LEU A 123 6.55 4.70 -20.77
N VAL A 124 5.46 4.08 -20.31
CA VAL A 124 4.09 4.53 -20.58
C VAL A 124 3.48 5.04 -19.28
N HIS A 125 3.12 6.32 -19.26
CA HIS A 125 2.46 6.94 -18.12
C HIS A 125 1.07 6.33 -17.93
N THR A 126 0.76 5.88 -16.72
CA THR A 126 -0.58 5.42 -16.35
C THR A 126 -1.01 6.03 -15.02
N GLU A 127 -2.31 6.28 -14.88
CA GLU A 127 -2.91 6.81 -13.66
C GLU A 127 -4.14 5.99 -13.30
N GLY A 128 -4.34 5.76 -12.01
CA GLY A 128 -5.48 4.99 -11.50
C GLY A 128 -5.43 3.50 -11.84
N PHE A 129 -4.34 2.97 -12.41
CA PHE A 129 -4.33 1.64 -13.00
C PHE A 129 -4.71 0.55 -11.98
N VAL A 130 -4.07 0.54 -10.81
CA VAL A 130 -4.35 -0.41 -9.73
C VAL A 130 -5.48 0.10 -8.82
N GLU A 131 -5.64 1.41 -8.69
CA GLU A 131 -6.66 2.06 -7.88
C GLU A 131 -8.06 1.65 -8.33
N HIS A 132 -8.31 1.60 -9.65
CA HIS A 132 -9.60 1.14 -10.19
C HIS A 132 -9.90 -0.30 -9.77
N LEU A 133 -8.89 -1.17 -9.74
CA LEU A 133 -9.05 -2.54 -9.27
C LEU A 133 -9.39 -2.60 -7.78
N ARG A 134 -8.80 -1.71 -6.97
CA ARG A 134 -9.01 -1.63 -5.50
C ARG A 134 -10.34 -0.99 -5.11
N MET A 135 -11.04 -0.35 -6.05
CA MET A 135 -12.36 0.21 -5.78
C MET A 135 -13.39 -0.89 -5.45
N GLN A 136 -13.34 -2.01 -6.17
CA GLN A 136 -14.19 -3.18 -5.92
C GLN A 136 -13.47 -4.17 -5.01
N LYS A 137 -13.97 -4.33 -3.79
CA LYS A 137 -13.34 -5.16 -2.77
C LYS A 137 -13.71 -6.62 -2.99
N ASP A 138 -12.74 -7.50 -2.90
CA ASP A 138 -13.01 -8.94 -2.85
C ASP A 138 -13.52 -9.37 -1.46
N ALA A 139 -13.95 -10.64 -1.36
CA ALA A 139 -14.53 -11.18 -0.14
C ALA A 139 -13.56 -11.14 1.07
N GLU A 140 -12.27 -11.31 0.83
CA GLU A 140 -11.25 -11.29 1.88
C GLU A 140 -10.98 -9.86 2.38
N GLU A 141 -10.96 -8.88 1.48
CA GLU A 141 -10.91 -7.46 1.83
C GLU A 141 -12.13 -7.05 2.65
N LEU A 142 -13.33 -7.42 2.21
CA LEU A 142 -14.56 -7.13 2.94
C LEU A 142 -14.57 -7.76 4.33
N ARG A 143 -14.08 -9.00 4.46
CA ARG A 143 -13.94 -9.67 5.75
C ARG A 143 -13.01 -8.90 6.68
N ARG A 144 -11.86 -8.44 6.20
CA ARG A 144 -10.88 -7.65 6.98
C ARG A 144 -11.43 -6.28 7.36
N ILE A 145 -12.12 -5.60 6.46
CA ILE A 145 -12.76 -4.30 6.72
C ILE A 145 -13.82 -4.45 7.82
N ARG A 146 -14.66 -5.49 7.74
CA ARG A 146 -15.66 -5.76 8.79
C ARG A 146 -15.00 -6.03 10.15
N ALA A 147 -13.93 -6.83 10.19
CA ALA A 147 -13.21 -7.08 11.43
C ALA A 147 -12.59 -5.80 12.02
N ALA A 148 -12.02 -4.93 11.19
CA ALA A 148 -11.50 -3.64 11.62
C ALA A 148 -12.61 -2.72 12.16
N ALA A 149 -13.77 -2.67 11.49
CA ALA A 149 -14.94 -1.91 11.95
C ALA A 149 -15.45 -2.42 13.30
N SER A 150 -15.62 -3.74 13.46
CA SER A 150 -16.06 -4.32 14.74
C SER A 150 -15.10 -4.04 15.89
N LEU A 151 -13.78 -4.00 15.62
CA LEU A 151 -12.80 -3.61 16.62
C LEU A 151 -12.90 -2.12 16.98
N ALA A 152 -13.18 -1.26 16.00
CA ALA A 152 -13.40 0.15 16.24
C ALA A 152 -14.68 0.40 17.07
N ASP A 153 -15.76 -0.34 16.80
CA ASP A 153 -17.00 -0.29 17.58
C ASP A 153 -16.74 -0.70 19.03
N ALA A 154 -16.01 -1.81 19.25
CA ALA A 154 -15.65 -2.25 20.59
C ALA A 154 -14.77 -1.24 21.35
N ALA A 155 -13.83 -0.58 20.65
CA ALA A 155 -13.01 0.48 21.24
C ALA A 155 -13.85 1.69 21.65
N TYR A 156 -14.83 2.06 20.84
CA TYR A 156 -15.78 3.13 21.15
C TYR A 156 -16.63 2.79 22.37
N GLU A 157 -17.24 1.60 22.41
CA GLU A 157 -18.00 1.11 23.58
C GLU A 157 -17.15 1.10 24.85
N HIS A 158 -15.89 0.67 24.75
CA HIS A 158 -14.95 0.72 25.85
C HIS A 158 -14.72 2.15 26.33
N LEU A 159 -14.43 3.09 25.43
CA LEU A 159 -14.21 4.49 25.77
C LEU A 159 -15.41 5.09 26.53
N LEU A 160 -16.64 4.77 26.15
CA LEU A 160 -17.85 5.25 26.84
C LEU A 160 -17.87 4.89 28.34
N THR A 161 -17.27 3.76 28.74
CA THR A 161 -17.15 3.36 30.15
C THR A 161 -16.06 4.11 30.92
N ARG A 162 -15.15 4.80 30.22
CA ARG A 162 -13.96 5.45 30.77
C ARG A 162 -14.08 6.98 30.79
N LEU A 163 -14.86 7.53 29.85
CA LEU A 163 -15.12 8.96 29.72
C LEU A 163 -15.69 9.54 31.02
N ARG A 164 -15.11 10.66 31.44
CA ARG A 164 -15.50 11.38 32.65
C ARG A 164 -15.10 12.85 32.56
N PRO A 165 -15.81 13.76 33.22
CA PRO A 165 -15.37 15.15 33.34
C PRO A 165 -13.94 15.22 33.87
N GLY A 166 -13.13 16.11 33.29
CA GLY A 166 -11.73 16.29 33.64
C GLY A 166 -10.75 15.46 32.82
N MET A 167 -11.19 14.37 32.17
CA MET A 167 -10.38 13.63 31.20
C MET A 167 -10.09 14.53 30.00
N THR A 168 -8.85 14.60 29.54
CA THR A 168 -8.48 15.41 28.37
C THR A 168 -8.84 14.72 27.06
N GLU A 169 -8.95 15.49 25.98
CA GLU A 169 -9.12 14.93 24.62
C GLU A 169 -7.98 13.96 24.27
N ARG A 170 -6.74 14.30 24.65
CA ARG A 170 -5.55 13.44 24.43
C ARG A 170 -5.62 12.13 25.19
N GLU A 171 -6.03 12.15 26.46
CA GLU A 171 -6.22 10.92 27.23
C GLU A 171 -7.29 10.03 26.57
N ALA A 172 -8.40 10.61 26.10
CA ALA A 172 -9.45 9.84 25.42
C ALA A 172 -9.00 9.24 24.09
N ALA A 173 -8.20 10.00 23.31
CA ALA A 173 -7.59 9.49 22.08
C ALA A 173 -6.63 8.34 22.36
N TRP A 174 -5.82 8.45 23.43
CA TRP A 174 -4.90 7.39 23.85
C TRP A 174 -5.63 6.13 24.32
N GLU A 175 -6.74 6.26 25.06
CA GLU A 175 -7.54 5.10 25.47
C GLU A 175 -8.08 4.32 24.25
N LEU A 176 -8.54 5.02 23.21
CA LEU A 176 -8.96 4.38 21.95
C LEU A 176 -7.82 3.62 21.26
N GLU A 177 -6.68 4.30 21.06
CA GLU A 177 -5.53 3.68 20.40
C GLU A 177 -4.99 2.48 21.19
N SER A 178 -4.83 2.64 22.50
CA SER A 178 -4.37 1.60 23.42
C SER A 178 -5.30 0.39 23.37
N TYR A 179 -6.62 0.62 23.43
CA TYR A 179 -7.59 -0.46 23.33
C TYR A 179 -7.47 -1.21 22.00
N MET A 180 -7.48 -0.51 20.87
CA MET A 180 -7.39 -1.15 19.55
C MET A 180 -6.12 -1.99 19.40
N ARG A 181 -4.96 -1.47 19.82
CA ARG A 181 -3.67 -2.20 19.75
C ARG A 181 -3.65 -3.44 20.62
N THR A 182 -4.14 -3.34 21.85
CA THR A 182 -4.18 -4.47 22.79
C THR A 182 -5.21 -5.54 22.42
N HIS A 183 -6.11 -5.24 21.48
CA HIS A 183 -7.16 -6.14 21.00
C HIS A 183 -6.96 -6.58 19.53
N GLY A 184 -5.73 -6.48 19.03
CA GLY A 184 -5.32 -7.13 17.77
C GLY A 184 -5.17 -6.21 16.57
N ALA A 185 -5.35 -4.88 16.71
CA ALA A 185 -4.97 -3.96 15.65
C ALA A 185 -3.44 -3.86 15.54
N SER A 186 -2.92 -3.88 14.31
CA SER A 186 -1.52 -3.52 14.04
C SER A 186 -1.22 -2.03 14.34
N GLY A 187 -2.26 -1.20 14.39
CA GLY A 187 -2.21 0.21 14.71
C GLY A 187 -3.50 0.92 14.35
N VAL A 188 -3.55 2.22 14.60
CA VAL A 188 -4.65 3.09 14.15
C VAL A 188 -4.52 3.40 12.66
N SER A 189 -5.65 3.57 11.99
CA SER A 189 -5.70 3.88 10.55
C SER A 189 -5.34 5.32 10.21
N PHE A 190 -5.46 6.22 11.18
CA PHE A 190 -5.12 7.65 11.12
C PHE A 190 -5.00 8.19 12.56
N GLU A 191 -4.47 9.40 12.72
CA GLU A 191 -4.39 10.06 14.03
C GLU A 191 -5.79 10.22 14.64
N VAL A 192 -6.01 9.64 15.81
CA VAL A 192 -7.33 9.62 16.47
C VAL A 192 -7.78 11.04 16.77
N ILE A 193 -8.99 11.39 16.34
CA ILE A 193 -9.61 12.68 16.63
C ILE A 193 -10.57 12.53 17.81
N VAL A 194 -10.33 13.30 18.86
CA VAL A 194 -11.27 13.54 19.96
C VAL A 194 -11.39 15.05 20.12
N ALA A 195 -12.61 15.57 20.02
CA ALA A 195 -12.88 17.00 20.02
C ALA A 195 -14.10 17.30 20.88
N ALA A 196 -13.91 18.04 21.98
CA ALA A 196 -14.94 18.31 22.97
C ALA A 196 -15.27 19.81 23.08
N GLY A 197 -16.55 20.11 23.32
CA GLY A 197 -17.03 21.49 23.43
C GLY A 197 -16.76 22.28 22.13
N PRO A 198 -16.15 23.49 22.19
CA PRO A 198 -15.87 24.29 21.00
C PRO A 198 -14.97 23.60 19.96
N ASN A 199 -14.14 22.63 20.37
CA ASN A 199 -13.32 21.88 19.42
C ASN A 199 -14.17 20.95 18.53
N ALA A 200 -15.36 20.52 18.97
CA ALA A 200 -16.24 19.68 18.16
C ALA A 200 -16.72 20.34 16.87
N ALA A 201 -16.61 21.68 16.76
CA ALA A 201 -16.89 22.42 15.54
C ALA A 201 -15.74 22.37 14.50
N LYS A 202 -14.59 21.76 14.82
CA LYS A 202 -13.41 21.68 13.93
C LYS A 202 -13.34 20.30 13.28
N PRO A 203 -13.56 20.17 11.95
CA PRO A 203 -13.62 18.87 11.26
C PRO A 203 -12.33 18.04 11.34
N HIS A 204 -11.17 18.69 11.39
CA HIS A 204 -9.85 18.07 11.50
C HIS A 204 -9.15 18.48 12.81
N ALA A 205 -9.89 18.44 13.91
CA ALA A 205 -9.33 18.73 15.23
C ALA A 205 -8.20 17.74 15.56
N VAL A 206 -7.11 18.25 16.14
CA VAL A 206 -6.09 17.43 16.79
C VAL A 206 -6.38 17.44 18.29
N PRO A 207 -6.43 16.28 18.98
CA PRO A 207 -6.68 16.23 20.42
C PRO A 207 -5.74 17.14 21.23
N THR A 208 -6.32 17.91 22.13
CA THR A 208 -5.60 18.86 22.99
C THR A 208 -5.63 18.43 24.46
N ASP A 209 -4.96 19.20 25.32
CA ASP A 209 -5.05 19.04 26.79
C ASP A 209 -6.35 19.63 27.36
N ARG A 210 -7.33 20.01 26.51
CA ARG A 210 -8.63 20.50 26.96
C ARG A 210 -9.35 19.41 27.75
N PRO A 211 -9.76 19.67 29.01
CA PRO A 211 -10.59 18.74 29.76
C PRO A 211 -11.99 18.66 29.15
N ILE A 212 -12.50 17.43 29.01
CA ILE A 212 -13.89 17.14 28.67
C ILE A 212 -14.77 17.59 29.86
N GLN A 213 -15.86 18.27 29.55
CA GLN A 213 -16.82 18.79 30.54
C GLN A 213 -18.07 17.90 30.56
N ALA A 214 -18.86 18.01 31.63
CA ALA A 214 -20.14 17.31 31.79
C ALA A 214 -21.22 17.85 30.83
#